data_AF-A0A183CKQ9-F1
#
_entry.id   AF-A0A183CKQ9-F1
#
_cell.length_a   1.000
_cell.length_b   1.000
_cell.length_c   1.000
_cell.angle_alpha   90.00
_cell.angle_beta   90.00
_cell.angle_gamma   90.00
#
_symmetry.space_group_name_H-M   'P 1'
#
loop_
_entity.id
_entity.type
_entity.pdbx_description
1 polymer ?
#
loop_
_entity_poly.entity_id
_entity_poly.type
_entity_poly.pdbx_seq_one_letter_code
_entity_poly.pdbx_strand_id
1 'polypeptide(L)' 'MFAIRSALFTDRKDAGQKLAKALAQLLPQRDNIVVLALPRGGVPVACEVAEAFQAPLDLLMVSPSTQGRP' A
#
# COMPACT_ATOMS: atom_id res chain seq x y z
N MET A 1 11.24 30.78 2.40
CA MET A 1 12.14 29.65 2.09
C MET A 1 11.62 28.44 2.85
N PHE A 2 10.74 27.64 2.25
CA PHE A 2 10.14 26.46 2.90
C PHE A 2 11.12 25.29 2.75
N ALA A 3 11.65 24.80 3.86
CA ALA A 3 12.46 23.58 3.88
C ALA A 3 11.55 22.38 3.56
N ILE A 4 11.68 21.82 2.36
CA ILE A 4 11.05 20.53 2.05
C ILE A 4 11.78 19.48 2.89
N ARG A 5 11.00 18.88 3.79
CA ARG A 5 11.40 17.89 4.79
C ARG A 5 12.10 16.71 4.11
N SER A 6 13.13 16.17 4.78
CA SER A 6 13.81 14.91 4.43
C SER A 6 12.77 13.84 4.09
N ALA A 7 12.81 13.29 2.87
CA ALA A 7 11.81 12.31 2.44
C ALA A 7 11.91 11.05 3.32
N LEU A 8 10.82 10.68 3.99
CA LEU A 8 10.74 9.49 4.88
C LEU A 8 11.02 8.17 4.13
N PHE A 9 10.76 8.18 2.82
CA PHE A 9 10.97 7.08 1.89
C PHE A 9 11.65 7.62 0.63
N THR A 10 12.52 6.82 0.04
CA THR A 10 13.27 7.20 -1.17
C THR A 10 12.39 7.09 -2.42
N ASP A 11 11.54 6.07 -2.47
CA ASP A 11 10.56 5.84 -3.52
C ASP A 11 9.40 4.97 -2.99
N ARG A 12 8.45 4.60 -3.87
CA ARG A 12 7.32 3.74 -3.49
C ARG A 12 7.73 2.30 -3.17
N LYS A 13 8.83 1.82 -3.74
CA LYS A 13 9.36 0.49 -3.47
C LYS A 13 9.96 0.43 -2.06
N ASP A 14 10.79 1.41 -1.69
CA ASP A 14 11.30 1.57 -0.32
C ASP A 14 10.15 1.69 0.70
N ALA A 15 9.11 2.46 0.38
CA ALA A 15 7.91 2.54 1.22
C ALA A 15 7.22 1.16 1.39
N GLY A 16 7.07 0.40 0.30
CA GLY A 16 6.48 -0.94 0.31
C GLY A 16 7.29 -1.95 1.12
N GLN A 17 8.61 -1.96 0.96
CA GLN A 17 9.52 -2.85 1.71
C GLN A 17 9.49 -2.56 3.21
N LYS A 18 9.51 -1.27 3.59
CA LYS A 18 9.40 -0.86 5.00
C LYS A 18 8.02 -1.22 5.58
N LEU A 19 6.95 -1.06 4.81
CA LEU A 19 5.60 -1.46 5.22
C LEU A 19 5.50 -2.98 5.41
N ALA A 20 6.01 -3.78 4.47
CA ALA A 20 6.01 -5.23 4.58
C ALA A 20 6.75 -5.72 5.84
N LYS A 21 7.91 -5.12 6.14
CA LYS A 21 8.68 -5.42 7.36
C LYS A 21 7.91 -5.09 8.63
N ALA A 22 7.21 -3.96 8.67
CA ALA A 22 6.39 -3.58 9.81
C ALA A 22 5.19 -4.54 9.99
N LEU A 23 4.49 -4.87 8.90
CA LEU A 23 3.38 -5.82 8.93
C LEU A 23 3.82 -7.21 9.38
N ALA A 24 5.02 -7.65 9.00
CA ALA A 24 5.55 -8.97 9.37
C ALA A 24 5.75 -9.10 10.89
N GLN A 25 5.96 -7.99 11.60
CA GLN A 25 6.06 -7.96 13.06
C GLN A 25 4.68 -7.94 13.73
N LEU A 26 3.68 -7.36 13.07
CA LEU A 26 2.31 -7.23 13.58
C LEU A 26 1.44 -8.46 13.31
N LEU A 27 1.76 -9.23 12.27
CA LEU A 27 1.01 -10.41 11.82
C LEU A 27 1.88 -11.67 11.96
N PRO A 28 2.03 -12.20 13.20
CA PRO A 28 2.88 -13.36 13.47
C PRO A 28 2.30 -14.67 12.94
N GLN A 29 0.97 -14.76 12.78
CA GLN A 29 0.28 -15.88 12.11
C GLN A 29 -0.23 -15.39 10.76
N ARG A 30 0.15 -16.07 9.68
CA ARG A 30 0.06 -15.57 8.30
C ARG A 30 -0.91 -16.35 7.43
N ASP A 31 -2.04 -16.73 8.00
CA ASP A 31 -3.00 -17.50 7.24
C ASP A 31 -4.01 -16.55 6.59
N ASN A 32 -4.16 -16.68 5.27
CA ASN A 32 -5.20 -16.02 4.46
C ASN A 32 -5.08 -14.48 4.32
N ILE A 33 -3.91 -13.99 3.91
CA ILE A 33 -3.70 -12.57 3.57
C ILE A 33 -4.10 -12.31 2.12
N VAL A 34 -4.83 -11.21 1.89
CA VAL A 34 -5.09 -10.65 0.55
C VAL A 34 -4.66 -9.19 0.55
N VAL A 35 -3.92 -8.76 -0.48
CA VAL A 35 -3.50 -7.37 -0.63
C VAL A 35 -4.38 -6.69 -1.66
N LEU A 36 -5.02 -5.59 -1.28
CA LEU A 36 -5.85 -4.78 -2.16
C LEU A 36 -5.23 -3.40 -2.37
N ALA A 37 -4.89 -3.08 -3.62
CA ALA A 37 -4.27 -1.83 -3.98
C ALA A 37 -5.29 -0.81 -4.50
N LEU A 38 -5.20 0.43 -4.01
CA LEU A 38 -5.96 1.55 -4.57
C LEU A 38 -5.29 2.07 -5.86
N PRO A 39 -6.03 2.18 -6.97
CA PRO A 39 -5.57 2.87 -8.16
C PRO A 39 -5.37 4.36 -7.82
N ARG A 40 -4.30 4.97 -8.36
CA ARG A 40 -3.73 6.31 -8.06
C ARG A 40 -2.50 6.37 -7.14
N GLY A 41 -1.81 5.25 -6.97
CA GLY A 41 -0.41 5.24 -6.47
C GLY A 41 -0.10 4.24 -5.38
N GLY A 42 -1.11 3.51 -4.88
CA GLY A 42 -0.92 2.43 -3.92
C GLY A 42 -0.34 1.16 -4.55
N VAL A 43 -0.48 0.97 -5.87
CA VAL A 43 -0.09 -0.27 -6.57
C VAL A 43 1.38 -0.63 -6.36
N PRO A 44 2.37 0.25 -6.62
CA PRO A 44 3.77 -0.13 -6.47
C PRO A 44 4.17 -0.47 -5.02
N VAL A 45 3.50 0.15 -4.04
CA VAL A 45 3.70 -0.16 -2.62
C VAL A 45 3.10 -1.52 -2.28
N ALA A 46 1.88 -1.78 -2.77
CA ALA A 46 1.15 -3.02 -2.55
C ALA A 46 1.82 -4.24 -3.19
N CYS A 47 2.49 -4.07 -4.34
CA CYS A 47 3.30 -5.13 -4.96
C CYS A 47 4.36 -5.66 -3.99
N GLU A 48 5.18 -4.78 -3.40
CA GLU A 48 6.24 -5.20 -2.47
C GLU A 48 5.67 -5.89 -1.22
N VAL A 49 4.48 -5.48 -0.76
CA VAL A 49 3.79 -6.14 0.35
C VAL A 49 3.28 -7.52 -0.07
N ALA A 50 2.60 -7.63 -1.21
CA ALA A 50 2.09 -8.90 -1.71
C ALA A 50 3.20 -9.93 -1.93
N GLU A 51 4.33 -9.50 -2.50
CA GLU A 51 5.53 -10.32 -2.68
C GLU A 51 6.08 -10.83 -1.34
N ALA A 52 6.23 -9.94 -0.35
CA ALA A 52 6.77 -10.31 0.96
C ALA A 52 5.90 -11.32 1.73
N PHE A 53 4.58 -11.29 1.52
CA PHE A 53 3.63 -12.19 2.16
C PHE A 53 3.22 -13.37 1.28
N GLN A 54 3.74 -13.47 0.04
CA GLN A 54 3.28 -14.43 -0.96
C GLN A 54 1.76 -14.46 -1.10
N ALA A 55 1.15 -13.28 -1.02
CA ALA A 55 -0.29 -13.09 -0.97
C ALA A 55 -0.81 -12.67 -2.35
N PRO A 56 -2.06 -13.05 -2.71
CA PRO A 56 -2.72 -12.50 -3.89
C PRO A 56 -2.86 -10.98 -3.79
N LEU A 57 -2.59 -10.30 -4.91
CA LEU A 57 -2.76 -8.86 -5.09
C LEU A 57 -3.92 -8.60 -6.05
N ASP A 58 -4.83 -7.73 -5.67
CA ASP A 58 -5.91 -7.24 -6.54
C ASP A 58 -6.11 -5.72 -6.40
N LEU A 59 -6.86 -5.12 -7.33
CA LEU A 59 -7.16 -3.69 -7.36
C LEU A 59 -8.52 -3.41 -6.73
N LEU A 60 -8.54 -2.55 -5.71
CA LEU A 60 -9.79 -2.02 -5.16
C LEU A 60 -10.23 -0.79 -5.94
N MET A 61 -11.18 -0.99 -6.87
CA MET A 61 -11.77 0.11 -7.62
C MET A 61 -12.69 0.93 -6.73
N VAL A 62 -12.37 2.21 -6.55
CA VAL A 62 -13.20 3.18 -5.84
C VAL A 62 -13.68 4.25 -6.81
N SER A 63 -14.99 4.30 -7.04
CA SER A 63 -15.64 5.41 -7.72
C SER A 63 -15.97 6.49 -6.69
N PRO A 64 -15.64 7.77 -6.93
CA PRO A 64 -16.18 8.82 -6.10
C PRO A 64 -17.71 8.77 -6.19
N SER A 65 -18.36 8.61 -5.05
CA SER A 65 -19.81 8.72 -4.97
C SER A 65 -20.18 10.19 -5.13
N THR A 66 -20.25 10.67 -6.36
CA THR A 66 -21.10 11.82 -6.67
C THR A 66 -22.55 11.34 -6.59
N GLN A 67 -23.08 11.12 -5.37
CA GLN A 67 -24.48 11.45 -5.14
C GLN A 67 -24.57 12.98 -5.12
N GLY A 68 -24.41 13.58 -6.30
CA GLY A 68 -24.90 14.92 -6.56
C GLY A 68 -26.41 14.81 -6.58
N ARG A 69 -27.06 15.29 -5.52
CA ARG A 69 -28.45 15.68 -5.60
C ARG A 69 -28.51 16.86 -6.60
N PRO A 70 -29.39 16.83 -7.62
CA PRO A 70 -29.67 18.05 -8.37
C PRO A 70 -30.21 19.15 -7.45
#